data_AF-A0A022XYK2-F1
#
_entry.id   AF-A0A022XYK2-F1
#
_cell.length_a   1.000
_cell.length_b   1.000
_cell.length_c   1.000
_cell.angle_alpha   90.00
_cell.angle_beta   90.00
_cell.angle_gamma   90.00
#
_symmetry.space_group_name_H-M   'P 1'
#
loop_
_entity.id
_entity.type
_entity.pdbx_description
1 polymer ?
#
loop_
_entity_poly.entity_id
_entity_poly.type
_entity_poly.pdbx_seq_one_letter_code
_entity_poly.pdbx_strand_id
1 'polypeptide(L)'
;MASLGETAAKVATKVRAKVQRSSHDKYPWLYPRGCENEIAPVIDMWLKDRVAAEYVLQKTGKRFKENPRENVAESYAVVWTDKGGTLPKPFPGKYLIILGLEYVDTNNGLPFLKEKNALDHGEYILLSGDDDMVFGSQGGGISLFIVLDM
;
A
#
# COMPACT_ATOMS: atom_id res chain seq x y z
N MET A 1 -12.50 14.24 14.59
CA MET A 1 -11.79 12.97 14.36
C MET A 1 -10.77 13.22 13.26
N ALA A 2 -9.57 12.66 13.35
CA ALA A 2 -8.59 12.79 12.27
C ALA A 2 -9.08 12.06 11.02
N SER A 3 -8.79 12.59 9.83
CA SER A 3 -9.09 11.91 8.56
C SER A 3 -8.08 10.80 8.26
N LEU A 4 -8.39 9.92 7.29
CA LEU A 4 -7.46 8.89 6.84
C LEU A 4 -6.15 9.51 6.33
N GLY A 5 -6.24 10.60 5.55
CA GLY A 5 -5.08 11.33 5.03
C GLY A 5 -4.24 11.99 6.13
N GLU A 6 -4.86 12.62 7.12
CA GLU A 6 -4.13 13.19 8.27
C GLU A 6 -3.40 12.12 9.09
N THR A 7 -4.01 10.94 9.21
CA THR A 7 -3.42 9.81 9.93
C THR A 7 -2.27 9.20 9.12
N ALA A 8 -2.45 9.02 7.81
CA ALA A 8 -1.42 8.56 6.89
C ALA A 8 -0.18 9.47 6.93
N ALA A 9 -0.36 10.79 6.85
CA ALA A 9 0.74 11.77 6.94
C ALA A 9 1.52 11.68 8.26
N LYS A 10 0.81 11.52 9.39
CA LYS A 10 1.46 11.35 10.71
C LYS A 10 2.27 10.05 10.78
N VAL A 11 1.75 8.97 10.21
CA VAL A 11 2.41 7.67 10.17
C VAL A 11 3.62 7.69 9.24
N ALA A 12 3.53 8.36 8.08
CA ALA A 12 4.63 8.54 7.15
C ALA A 12 5.89 9.10 7.84
N THR A 13 5.73 10.16 8.64
CA THR A 13 6.85 10.75 9.41
C THR A 13 7.52 9.74 10.34
N LYS A 14 6.73 8.88 11.02
CA LYS A 14 7.26 7.84 11.92
C LYS A 14 7.96 6.72 11.15
N VAL A 15 7.37 6.28 10.04
CA VAL A 15 7.96 5.26 9.17
C VAL A 15 9.27 5.77 8.58
N ARG A 16 9.29 7.01 8.07
CA ARG A 16 10.48 7.67 7.50
C ARG A 16 11.66 7.68 8.47
N ALA A 17 11.40 7.95 9.75
CA ALA A 17 12.43 7.93 10.80
C ALA A 17 13.06 6.53 11.04
N LYS A 18 12.40 5.46 10.61
CA LYS A 18 12.85 4.06 10.77
C LYS A 18 13.53 3.50 9.52
N VAL A 19 13.65 4.28 8.44
CA VAL A 19 14.29 3.84 7.19
C VAL A 19 15.80 3.84 7.36
N GLN A 20 16.42 2.65 7.44
CA GLN A 20 17.87 2.51 7.69
C GLN A 20 18.76 2.31 6.43
N ARG A 21 18.17 2.16 5.22
CA ARG A 21 18.80 1.68 3.93
C ARG A 21 19.34 0.23 4.05
N SER A 22 19.09 -0.66 3.10
CA SER A 22 19.61 -0.72 1.72
C SER A 22 18.66 -1.52 0.80
N SER A 23 18.80 -1.33 -0.50
CA SER A 23 18.05 -1.95 -1.62
C SER A 23 17.70 -3.42 -1.36
N HIS A 24 16.44 -3.82 -1.54
CA HIS A 24 16.07 -5.22 -1.46
C HIS A 24 16.49 -5.94 -2.75
N ASP A 25 17.29 -7.00 -2.65
CA ASP A 25 17.82 -7.70 -3.84
C ASP A 25 16.73 -8.24 -4.78
N LYS A 26 15.59 -8.61 -4.20
CA LYS A 26 14.44 -9.18 -4.92
C LYS A 26 13.34 -8.19 -5.33
N TYR A 27 12.96 -7.23 -4.47
CA TYR A 27 11.75 -6.41 -4.65
C TYR A 27 12.10 -4.94 -4.92
N PRO A 28 11.27 -4.21 -5.68
CA PRO A 28 11.50 -2.79 -5.98
C PRO A 28 11.09 -1.84 -4.83
N TRP A 29 10.90 -2.37 -3.62
CA TRP A 29 10.59 -1.63 -2.40
C TRP A 29 11.32 -2.22 -1.19
N LEU A 30 11.42 -1.43 -0.12
CA LEU A 30 11.98 -1.80 1.19
C LEU A 30 10.88 -1.91 2.23
N TYR A 31 11.10 -2.76 3.23
CA TYR A 31 10.23 -2.91 4.40
C TYR A 31 10.90 -2.30 5.64
N PRO A 32 10.48 -1.10 6.09
CA PRO A 32 10.90 -0.57 7.37
C PRO A 32 10.43 -1.49 8.50
N ARG A 33 11.38 -2.05 9.25
CA ARG A 33 11.07 -3.01 10.32
C ARG A 33 10.45 -2.30 11.53
N GLY A 34 9.62 -3.04 12.28
CA GLY A 34 9.07 -2.56 13.55
C GLY A 34 8.07 -1.42 13.37
N CYS A 35 7.35 -1.37 12.24
CA CYS A 35 6.37 -0.34 11.90
C CYS A 35 4.91 -0.77 12.11
N GLU A 36 4.69 -2.00 12.59
CA GLU A 36 3.38 -2.65 12.65
C GLU A 36 2.40 -1.85 13.52
N ASN A 37 2.88 -1.35 14.66
CA ASN A 37 2.08 -0.51 15.57
C ASN A 37 1.82 0.89 15.00
N GLU A 38 2.73 1.41 14.18
CA GLU A 38 2.58 2.72 13.55
C GLU A 38 1.55 2.70 12.42
N ILE A 39 1.52 1.63 11.62
CA ILE A 39 0.58 1.51 10.48
C ILE A 39 -0.80 1.02 10.90
N ALA A 40 -0.94 0.34 12.04
CA ALA A 40 -2.21 -0.23 12.50
C ALA A 40 -3.38 0.78 12.51
N PRO A 41 -3.23 2.05 12.98
CA PRO A 41 -4.31 3.02 12.96
C PRO A 41 -4.83 3.36 11.55
N VAL A 42 -3.94 3.42 10.55
CA VAL A 42 -4.32 3.69 9.15
C VAL A 42 -5.16 2.54 8.61
N ILE A 43 -4.72 1.30 8.88
CA ILE A 43 -5.44 0.09 8.47
C ILE A 43 -6.81 0.02 9.13
N ASP A 44 -6.88 0.25 10.45
CA ASP A 44 -8.15 0.19 11.19
C ASP A 44 -9.14 1.27 10.74
N MET A 45 -8.65 2.46 10.39
CA MET A 45 -9.50 3.50 9.81
C MET A 45 -9.99 3.13 8.42
N TRP A 46 -9.11 2.61 7.56
CA TRP A 46 -9.45 2.18 6.21
C TRP A 46 -10.47 1.02 6.22
N LEU A 47 -10.29 0.02 7.09
CA LEU A 47 -11.22 -1.11 7.22
C LEU A 47 -12.61 -0.70 7.74
N LYS A 48 -12.71 0.42 8.47
CA LYS A 48 -13.98 0.96 8.97
C LYS A 48 -14.66 1.91 7.98
N ASP A 49 -13.97 2.30 6.91
CA ASP A 49 -14.50 3.18 5.90
C ASP A 49 -15.46 2.42 4.97
N ARG A 50 -16.73 2.84 4.97
CA ARG A 50 -17.77 2.24 4.13
C ARG A 50 -17.50 2.44 2.65
N VAL A 51 -16.88 3.56 2.27
CA VAL A 51 -16.51 3.84 0.88
C VAL A 51 -15.43 2.86 0.42
N ALA A 52 -14.45 2.59 1.28
CA ALA A 52 -13.41 1.60 1.00
C ALA A 52 -13.98 0.18 0.87
N ALA A 53 -14.89 -0.21 1.78
CA ALA A 53 -15.54 -1.52 1.71
C ALA A 53 -16.35 -1.71 0.43
N GLU A 54 -17.13 -0.70 0.03
CA GLU A 54 -17.90 -0.72 -1.21
C GLU A 54 -16.98 -0.75 -2.44
N TYR A 55 -15.88 0.02 -2.44
CA TYR A 55 -14.88 0.00 -3.51
C TYR A 55 -14.27 -1.40 -3.70
N VAL A 56 -13.89 -2.08 -2.61
CA VAL A 56 -13.37 -3.45 -2.66
C VAL A 56 -14.42 -4.42 -3.20
N LEU A 57 -15.67 -4.31 -2.76
CA LEU A 57 -16.77 -5.13 -3.28
C LEU A 57 -16.98 -4.93 -4.77
N GLN A 58 -16.99 -3.68 -5.25
CA GLN A 58 -17.19 -3.38 -6.66
C GLN A 58 -16.05 -3.91 -7.54
N LYS A 59 -14.80 -3.83 -7.05
CA LYS A 59 -13.62 -4.27 -7.81
C LYS A 59 -13.41 -5.79 -7.78
N THR A 60 -13.77 -6.46 -6.69
CA THR A 60 -13.48 -7.90 -6.49
C THR A 60 -14.71 -8.80 -6.58
N GLY A 61 -15.91 -8.25 -6.44
CA GLY A 61 -17.14 -9.02 -6.24
C GLY A 61 -17.25 -9.68 -4.85
N LYS A 62 -16.30 -9.45 -3.94
CA LYS A 62 -16.22 -10.09 -2.62
C LYS A 62 -16.43 -9.09 -1.49
N ARG A 63 -17.11 -9.54 -0.43
CA ARG A 63 -17.30 -8.74 0.79
C ARG A 63 -16.27 -9.10 1.83
N PHE A 64 -15.93 -8.12 2.68
CA PHE A 64 -15.20 -8.41 3.90
C PHE A 64 -16.00 -9.38 4.79
N LYS A 65 -15.27 -10.18 5.58
CA LYS A 65 -15.81 -10.97 6.69
C LYS A 65 -16.44 -10.05 7.73
N GLU A 66 -17.20 -10.64 8.66
CA GLU A 66 -17.81 -9.92 9.79
C GLU A 66 -16.77 -9.10 10.56
N ASN A 67 -15.57 -9.65 10.75
CA ASN A 67 -14.40 -8.92 11.18
C ASN A 67 -13.45 -8.68 9.99
N PRO A 68 -13.41 -7.47 9.40
CA PRO A 68 -12.60 -7.17 8.22
C PRO A 68 -11.09 -7.39 8.41
N ARG A 69 -10.61 -7.36 9.66
CA ARG A 69 -9.19 -7.62 9.97
C ARG A 69 -8.77 -9.03 9.59
N GLU A 70 -9.69 -10.00 9.58
CA GLU A 70 -9.44 -11.39 9.18
C GLU A 70 -9.26 -11.58 7.67
N ASN A 71 -9.51 -10.54 6.86
CA ASN A 71 -9.14 -10.52 5.45
C ASN A 71 -7.76 -9.92 5.21
N VAL A 72 -7.16 -9.24 6.19
CA VAL A 72 -5.80 -8.69 6.05
C VAL A 72 -4.81 -9.82 6.32
N ALA A 73 -4.28 -10.43 5.26
CA ALA A 73 -3.28 -11.48 5.39
C ALA A 73 -1.95 -10.91 5.88
N GLU A 74 -1.54 -9.78 5.30
CA GLU A 74 -0.26 -9.14 5.57
C GLU A 74 -0.40 -7.62 5.42
N SER A 75 0.37 -6.85 6.17
CA SER A 75 0.45 -5.40 5.97
C SER A 75 1.84 -4.86 6.30
N TYR A 76 2.34 -3.99 5.45
CA TYR A 76 3.69 -3.45 5.57
C TYR A 76 3.74 -2.00 5.11
N ALA A 77 4.43 -1.16 5.87
CA ALA A 77 4.95 0.06 5.27
C ALA A 77 6.01 -0.32 4.22
N VAL A 78 6.00 0.39 3.10
CA VAL A 78 6.99 0.20 2.03
C VAL A 78 7.62 1.54 1.66
N VAL A 79 8.91 1.51 1.40
CA VAL A 79 9.62 2.63 0.77
C VAL A 79 9.97 2.19 -0.64
N TRP A 80 9.49 2.92 -1.64
CA TRP A 80 9.82 2.61 -3.02
C TRP A 80 11.31 2.85 -3.30
N THR A 81 11.92 2.00 -4.10
CA THR A 81 13.32 2.13 -4.51
C THR A 81 13.42 2.59 -5.96
N ASP A 82 14.60 2.99 -6.38
CA ASP A 82 14.94 3.30 -7.78
C ASP A 82 15.08 2.06 -8.68
N LYS A 83 14.80 0.86 -8.14
CA LYS A 83 14.82 -0.39 -8.89
C LYS A 83 13.57 -0.51 -9.76
N GLY A 84 13.73 -0.24 -11.05
CA GLY A 84 12.69 -0.43 -12.05
C GLY A 84 12.55 -1.88 -12.54
N GLY A 85 11.60 -2.07 -13.46
CA GLY A 85 11.36 -3.35 -14.15
C GLY A 85 9.95 -3.89 -13.92
N THR A 86 9.77 -5.18 -14.20
CA THR A 86 8.49 -5.88 -14.03
C THR A 86 8.62 -6.91 -12.92
N LEU A 87 7.71 -6.86 -11.94
CA LEU A 87 7.56 -7.89 -10.92
C LEU A 87 6.35 -8.74 -11.29
N PRO A 88 6.56 -10.00 -11.73
CA PRO A 88 5.45 -10.85 -12.10
C PRO A 88 4.68 -11.30 -10.86
N LYS A 89 3.35 -11.14 -10.89
CA LYS A 89 2.39 -11.66 -9.90
C LYS A 89 2.89 -11.63 -8.46
N PRO A 90 3.05 -10.45 -7.85
CA PRO A 90 3.69 -10.32 -6.55
C PRO A 90 2.91 -10.97 -5.40
N PHE A 91 1.59 -11.10 -5.53
CA PHE A 91 0.71 -11.67 -4.50
C PHE A 91 -0.32 -12.64 -5.11
N PRO A 92 0.09 -13.80 -5.64
CA PRO A 92 -0.81 -14.68 -6.39
C PRO A 92 -2.05 -15.10 -5.58
N GLY A 93 -3.22 -15.05 -6.22
CA GLY A 93 -4.51 -15.38 -5.61
C GLY A 93 -5.03 -14.41 -4.54
N LYS A 94 -4.30 -13.31 -4.27
CA LYS A 94 -4.66 -12.28 -3.29
C LYS A 94 -4.90 -10.94 -3.98
N TYR A 95 -5.36 -9.95 -3.23
CA TYR A 95 -5.43 -8.56 -3.68
C TYR A 95 -4.46 -7.67 -2.91
N LEU A 96 -3.98 -6.61 -3.55
CA LEU A 96 -3.11 -5.63 -2.94
C LEU A 96 -3.80 -4.26 -2.91
N ILE A 97 -3.96 -3.69 -1.73
CA ILE A 97 -4.18 -2.26 -1.58
C ILE A 97 -2.83 -1.57 -1.48
N ILE A 98 -2.60 -0.60 -2.36
CA ILE A 98 -1.53 0.38 -2.21
C ILE A 98 -2.18 1.66 -1.70
N LEU A 99 -1.81 2.07 -0.49
CA LEU A 99 -2.27 3.32 0.13
C LEU A 99 -1.10 4.30 0.24
N GLY A 100 -1.28 5.53 -0.23
CA GLY A 100 -0.29 6.60 -0.09
C GLY A 100 -0.13 7.02 1.37
N LEU A 101 1.03 6.73 1.97
CA LEU A 101 1.37 7.31 3.26
C LEU A 101 1.90 8.73 3.08
N GLU A 102 2.66 8.95 2.02
CA GLU A 102 3.01 10.26 1.46
C GLU A 102 2.28 10.47 0.12
N TYR A 103 2.40 11.66 -0.47
CA TYR A 103 2.14 11.82 -1.90
C TYR A 103 3.10 10.91 -2.68
N VAL A 104 2.55 9.99 -3.48
CA VAL A 104 3.32 9.08 -4.32
C VAL A 104 2.86 9.10 -5.76
N ASP A 105 3.80 9.12 -6.70
CA ASP A 105 3.59 9.08 -8.14
C ASP A 105 4.71 8.25 -8.80
N THR A 106 4.72 8.19 -10.13
CA THR A 106 5.76 7.47 -10.87
C THR A 106 7.19 8.02 -10.65
N ASN A 107 7.32 9.27 -10.20
CA ASN A 107 8.63 9.92 -9.95
C ASN A 107 9.18 9.65 -8.56
N ASN A 108 8.39 9.05 -7.67
CA ASN A 108 8.86 8.61 -6.36
C ASN A 108 8.52 7.14 -6.05
N GLY A 109 8.17 6.39 -7.10
CA GLY A 109 8.22 4.94 -7.15
C GLY A 109 6.88 4.21 -7.14
N LEU A 110 5.76 4.93 -7.25
CA LEU A 110 4.47 4.30 -7.54
C LEU A 110 4.57 3.55 -8.89
N PRO A 111 4.13 2.28 -8.96
CA PRO A 111 4.09 1.53 -10.22
C PRO A 111 3.18 2.21 -11.24
N PHE A 112 3.34 1.87 -12.52
CA PHE A 112 2.45 2.34 -13.56
C PHE A 112 1.07 1.69 -13.38
N LEU A 113 0.09 2.48 -12.94
CA LEU A 113 -1.29 2.04 -12.75
C LEU A 113 -2.15 2.55 -13.91
N LYS A 114 -3.14 1.76 -14.32
CA LYS A 114 -4.07 2.17 -15.39
C LYS A 114 -5.06 3.25 -14.94
N GLU A 115 -5.41 3.26 -13.66
CA GLU A 115 -6.51 4.07 -13.12
C GLU A 115 -6.05 5.34 -12.39
N LYS A 116 -4.80 5.38 -11.93
CA LYS A 116 -4.26 6.49 -11.15
C LYS A 116 -2.79 6.74 -11.48
N ASN A 117 -2.42 8.01 -11.61
CA ASN A 117 -1.03 8.40 -11.84
C ASN A 117 -0.30 8.81 -10.55
N ALA A 118 -1.07 9.09 -9.49
CA ALA A 118 -0.57 9.44 -8.17
C ALA A 118 -1.58 9.02 -7.09
N LEU A 119 -1.10 8.98 -5.85
CA LEU A 119 -1.90 8.83 -4.63
C LEU A 119 -1.49 9.93 -3.66
N ASP A 120 -2.44 10.77 -3.27
CA ASP A 120 -2.27 11.64 -2.11
C ASP A 120 -2.33 10.86 -0.79
N HIS A 121 -2.06 11.55 0.32
CA HIS A 121 -2.09 10.96 1.65
C HIS A 121 -3.46 10.32 1.95
N GLY A 122 -3.46 9.03 2.26
CA GLY A 122 -4.66 8.26 2.55
C GLY A 122 -5.46 7.86 1.31
N GLU A 123 -5.08 8.31 0.12
CA GLU A 123 -5.63 7.74 -1.11
C GLU A 123 -5.07 6.34 -1.33
N TYR A 124 -5.89 5.51 -1.97
CA TYR A 124 -5.52 4.14 -2.25
C TYR A 124 -6.00 3.68 -3.62
N ILE A 125 -5.45 2.54 -4.05
CA ILE A 125 -5.90 1.77 -5.19
C ILE A 125 -5.86 0.28 -4.84
N LEU A 126 -6.79 -0.49 -5.39
CA LEU A 126 -6.79 -1.95 -5.32
C LEU A 126 -6.23 -2.52 -6.62
N LEU A 127 -5.30 -3.47 -6.49
CA LEU A 127 -4.73 -4.25 -7.58
C LEU A 127 -4.97 -5.73 -7.34
N SER A 128 -5.12 -6.50 -8.42
CA SER A 128 -4.99 -7.96 -8.34
C SER A 128 -3.53 -8.31 -8.07
N GLY A 129 -3.29 -9.22 -7.14
CA GLY A 129 -1.94 -9.74 -6.90
C GLY A 129 -1.48 -10.76 -7.96
N ASP A 130 -2.39 -11.18 -8.84
CA ASP A 130 -2.11 -12.00 -10.02
C ASP A 130 -1.67 -11.20 -11.25
N ASP A 131 -1.72 -9.86 -11.17
CA ASP A 131 -1.27 -8.98 -12.23
C ASP A 131 0.21 -8.64 -12.05
N ASP A 132 0.92 -8.51 -13.17
CA ASP A 132 2.29 -8.02 -13.17
C ASP A 132 2.32 -6.53 -12.79
N MET A 133 3.27 -6.14 -11.95
CA MET A 133 3.48 -4.75 -11.60
C MET A 133 4.71 -4.20 -12.33
N VAL A 134 4.57 -3.04 -12.95
CA VAL A 134 5.64 -2.38 -13.72
C VAL A 134 6.09 -1.12 -12.99
N PHE A 135 7.39 -0.98 -12.79
CA PHE A 135 8.01 0.10 -12.00
C PHE A 135 8.96 0.93 -12.86
N GLY A 136 8.96 2.24 -12.64
CA GLY A 136 9.98 3.14 -13.13
C GLY A 136 11.28 3.03 -12.33
N SER A 137 12.31 3.78 -12.73
CA SER A 137 13.61 3.81 -12.07
C SER A 137 13.74 4.94 -11.03
N GLN A 138 12.62 5.34 -10.43
CA GLN A 138 12.54 6.41 -9.43
C GLN A 138 11.93 5.88 -8.14
N GLY A 139 12.23 6.49 -7.00
CA GLY A 139 11.83 5.97 -5.70
C GLY A 139 11.87 7.02 -4.59
N GLY A 140 11.70 6.55 -3.35
CA GLY A 140 11.80 7.36 -2.14
C GLY A 140 10.45 7.75 -1.52
N GLY A 141 9.34 7.54 -2.22
CA GLY A 141 7.99 7.66 -1.67
C GLY A 141 7.67 6.53 -0.69
N ILE A 142 6.74 6.80 0.23
CA ILE A 142 6.30 5.84 1.22
C ILE A 142 4.83 5.48 0.99
N SER A 143 4.55 4.18 0.92
CA SER A 143 3.21 3.64 0.83
C SER A 143 2.96 2.60 1.91
N LEU A 144 1.70 2.28 2.14
CA LEU A 144 1.27 1.15 2.94
C LEU A 144 0.70 0.10 2.01
N PHE A 145 1.26 -1.10 2.09
CA PHE A 145 0.70 -2.29 1.45
C PHE A 145 -0.23 -2.99 2.43
N ILE A 146 -1.45 -3.27 1.98
CA ILE A 146 -2.40 -4.13 2.70
C ILE A 146 -2.77 -5.26 1.76
N VAL A 147 -2.31 -6.47 2.07
CA VAL A 147 -2.57 -7.66 1.27
C VAL A 147 -3.83 -8.32 1.79
N LEU A 148 -4.82 -8.46 0.92
CA LEU A 148 -6.14 -9.00 1.24
C LEU A 148 -6.29 -10.43 0.74
N ASP A 149 -6.76 -11.30 1.62
CA ASP A 149 -7.22 -12.65 1.33
C ASP A 149 -8.75 -12.68 1.48
N MET A 150 -9.44 -12.63 0.34
CA MET A 150 -10.88 -12.38 0.20
C MET A 150 -11.64 -13.61 -0.24
#